data_AF-A0A453T811-F1
#
_entry.id   AF-A0A453T811-F1
#
_cell.length_a   1.000
_cell.length_b   1.000
_cell.length_c   1.000
_cell.angle_alpha   90.00
_cell.angle_beta   90.00
_cell.angle_gamma   90.00
#
_symmetry.space_group_name_H-M   'P 1'
#
loop_
_entity.id
_entity.type
_entity.pdbx_description
1 polymer ?
#
loop_
_entity_poly.entity_id
_entity_poly.type
_entity_poly.pdbx_seq_one_letter_code
_entity_poly.pdbx_strand_id
1 'polypeptide(L)'
;QPVIISLLPLKEAVRTSMVSRSWTTLWRFHGDLCFNEPVDVDSNTDDNPADQVNGTGTNDQSTNQCGTKITRAKFIETVNSVIQQHSGIGINKFSISCDLHKEDSHHLDRWIRFAASSKAKIIDFDLKLFDYPVEEAPHFPLEALDAQGSSFVQSLSLAGASIKPSSGICRFTVLRRLVLNSVQIFGDFPGLLAKCSRLEDLEIIRCSGVDDLIVPHKLDKLQKLLIARTDVQMVVIHAADLAHFEYEGRLIPIVLHGCSKLEKATIAFDTTNPSALAHAFNVIPSISPVKILIVRAIISTYAQVTLFFFLLAYLIILETWCYCQCHLICSCHVSVPGAAIKTTGHVYASEAYDLSNCCLLSRVK
;
A
#
# COMPACT_ATOMS: atom_id res chain seq x y z
N GLN A 1 10.00 -18.41 31.10
CA GLN A 1 10.93 -17.33 30.69
C GLN A 1 10.82 -16.94 29.21
N PRO A 2 10.73 -17.86 28.21
CA PRO A 2 10.62 -17.46 26.79
C PRO A 2 9.40 -16.58 26.46
N VAL A 3 8.29 -16.81 27.17
CA VAL A 3 7.00 -16.13 26.95
C VAL A 3 7.07 -14.62 27.20
N ILE A 4 7.89 -14.15 28.15
CA ILE A 4 7.98 -12.71 28.42
C ILE A 4 8.72 -12.01 27.28
N ILE A 5 9.78 -12.63 26.76
CA ILE A 5 10.63 -12.04 25.72
C ILE A 5 9.89 -11.98 24.37
N SER A 6 9.07 -12.97 24.05
CA SER A 6 8.25 -12.97 22.84
C SER A 6 7.16 -11.89 22.80
N LEU A 7 6.89 -11.23 23.92
CA LEU A 7 5.91 -10.13 24.02
C LEU A 7 6.58 -8.75 23.90
N LEU A 8 7.91 -8.69 23.88
CA LEU A 8 8.65 -7.45 23.80
C LEU A 8 9.00 -7.12 22.34
N PRO A 9 9.06 -5.85 21.95
CA PRO A 9 9.70 -5.46 20.69
C PRO A 9 11.15 -5.95 20.66
N LEU A 10 11.67 -6.31 19.48
CA LEU A 10 13.02 -6.87 19.31
C LEU A 10 14.10 -6.06 20.05
N LYS A 11 14.04 -4.73 19.98
CA LYS A 11 14.99 -3.85 20.67
C LYS A 11 14.98 -4.03 22.20
N GLU A 12 13.80 -4.17 22.79
CA GLU A 12 13.66 -4.41 24.23
C GLU A 12 14.04 -5.86 24.59
N ALA A 13 13.65 -6.83 23.76
CA ALA A 13 14.09 -8.22 23.90
C ALA A 13 15.62 -8.33 23.94
N VAL A 14 16.32 -7.64 23.04
CA VAL A 14 17.79 -7.57 23.03
C VAL A 14 18.32 -6.86 24.27
N ARG A 15 17.70 -5.78 24.75
CA ARG A 15 18.12 -5.10 26.00
C ARG A 15 18.03 -5.99 27.23
N THR A 16 17.07 -6.93 27.27
CA THR A 16 17.00 -7.89 28.39
C THR A 16 18.26 -8.77 28.51
N SER A 17 19.08 -8.87 27.46
CA SER A 17 20.39 -9.54 27.51
C SER A 17 21.34 -8.94 28.56
N MET A 18 21.14 -7.68 28.94
CA MET A 18 21.94 -6.97 29.93
C MET A 18 21.57 -7.35 31.37
N VAL A 19 20.41 -7.98 31.59
CA VAL A 19 19.88 -8.24 32.94
C VAL A 19 20.64 -9.38 33.64
N SER A 20 21.06 -10.41 32.89
CA SER A 20 21.83 -11.54 33.42
C SER A 20 22.40 -12.40 32.29
N ARG A 21 23.45 -13.17 32.58
CA ARG A 21 24.05 -14.14 31.65
C ARG A 21 23.01 -15.11 31.06
N SER A 22 22.03 -15.55 31.84
CA SER A 22 20.97 -16.45 31.36
C SER A 22 20.01 -15.81 30.36
N TRP A 23 19.93 -14.48 30.33
CA TRP A 23 19.06 -13.72 29.41
C TRP A 23 19.79 -13.29 28.13
N THR A 24 21.12 -13.44 28.08
CA THR A 24 21.96 -12.96 26.97
C THR A 24 21.61 -13.55 25.61
N THR A 25 21.09 -14.77 25.58
CA THR A 25 20.82 -15.53 24.35
C THR A 25 19.34 -15.69 24.04
N LEU A 26 18.44 -15.31 24.95
CA LEU A 26 17.02 -15.61 24.80
C LEU A 26 16.38 -14.89 23.61
N TRP A 27 16.85 -13.69 23.27
CA TRP A 27 16.38 -12.94 22.11
C TRP A 27 16.70 -13.64 20.77
N ARG A 28 17.64 -14.60 20.73
CA ARG A 28 18.00 -15.35 19.51
C ARG A 28 16.91 -16.34 19.04
N PHE A 29 15.83 -16.45 19.80
CA PHE A 29 14.65 -17.25 19.47
C PHE A 29 13.39 -16.37 19.34
N HIS A 30 13.57 -15.05 19.18
CA HIS A 30 12.46 -14.12 19.07
C HIS A 30 11.71 -14.34 17.75
N GLY A 31 10.39 -14.53 17.83
CA GLY A 31 9.59 -14.85 16.64
C GLY A 31 9.41 -13.69 15.68
N ASP A 32 9.43 -12.45 16.17
CA ASP A 32 9.20 -11.26 15.34
C ASP A 32 10.46 -10.40 15.24
N LEU A 33 11.07 -10.36 14.06
CA LEU A 33 12.25 -9.55 13.77
C LEU A 33 11.81 -8.37 12.89
N CYS A 34 11.59 -7.22 13.51
CA CYS A 34 11.15 -6.00 12.85
C CYS A 34 12.24 -4.93 12.95
N PHE A 35 12.73 -4.46 11.82
CA PHE A 35 13.77 -3.45 11.71
C PHE A 35 13.23 -2.23 10.96
N ASN A 36 13.27 -1.07 11.60
CA ASN A 36 12.87 0.19 10.99
C ASN A 36 14.05 1.14 11.07
N GLU A 37 14.55 1.55 9.92
CA GLU A 37 15.51 2.64 9.82
C GLU A 37 14.81 3.95 10.24
N PRO A 38 15.34 4.65 11.26
CA PRO A 38 14.84 5.97 11.64
C PRO A 38 14.88 6.90 10.43
N VAL A 39 13.78 7.62 10.20
CA VAL A 39 13.81 8.75 9.26
C VAL A 39 14.44 9.91 10.03
N ASP A 40 15.59 10.39 9.58
CA ASP A 40 16.20 11.58 10.15
C ASP A 40 15.33 12.79 9.76
N VAL A 41 14.40 13.17 10.65
CA VAL A 41 13.58 14.38 10.53
C VAL A 41 14.43 15.57 10.99
N ASP A 42 15.43 15.95 10.20
CA ASP A 42 16.22 17.16 10.46
C ASP A 42 16.77 17.74 9.14
N SER A 43 15.85 18.18 8.28
CA SER A 43 16.15 19.14 7.20
C SER A 43 14.93 19.98 6.85
N ASN A 44 14.23 20.49 7.86
CA ASN A 44 13.38 21.67 7.72
C ASN A 44 13.94 22.75 8.65
N THR A 45 15.04 23.37 8.25
CA THR A 45 15.27 24.76 8.62
C THR A 45 14.76 25.60 7.48
N ASP A 46 13.77 26.42 7.82
CA ASP A 46 13.25 27.51 7.01
C ASP A 46 14.38 28.40 6.50
N ASP A 47 14.88 28.14 5.29
CA ASP A 47 15.72 29.12 4.60
C ASP A 47 14.79 30.17 3.97
N ASN A 48 14.45 31.17 4.79
CA ASN A 48 13.98 32.46 4.32
C ASN A 48 15.04 33.07 3.37
N PRO A 49 14.73 33.37 2.10
CA PRO A 49 15.67 33.99 1.20
C PRO A 49 15.60 35.51 1.37
N ALA A 50 16.16 36.01 2.47
CA ALA A 50 16.41 37.43 2.66
C ALA A 50 17.49 37.63 3.71
N ASP A 51 18.76 37.40 3.33
CA ASP A 51 19.83 38.37 3.55
C ASP A 51 21.23 37.84 3.15
N GLN A 52 21.98 38.72 2.50
CA GLN A 52 23.44 38.79 2.42
C GLN A 52 24.21 38.08 1.29
N VAL A 53 24.25 38.83 0.19
CA VAL A 53 25.39 39.20 -0.64
C VAL A 53 26.79 39.15 0.05
N ASN A 54 27.73 38.56 -0.68
CA ASN A 54 29.20 38.68 -0.70
C ASN A 54 30.07 38.02 0.39
N GLY A 55 30.68 36.89 0.01
CA GLY A 55 31.92 36.40 0.62
C GLY A 55 32.44 35.14 -0.07
N THR A 56 33.51 35.26 -0.83
CA THR A 56 34.29 34.15 -1.41
C THR A 56 34.69 33.13 -0.34
N GLY A 57 34.16 31.91 -0.44
CA GLY A 57 34.50 30.77 0.39
C GLY A 57 34.07 29.48 -0.29
N THR A 58 34.93 28.47 -0.25
CA THR A 58 34.77 27.15 -0.88
C THR A 58 33.46 26.47 -0.46
N ASN A 59 32.59 26.16 -1.44
CA ASN A 59 31.37 25.40 -1.24
C ASN A 59 31.70 23.94 -0.93
N ASP A 60 31.79 23.59 0.34
CA ASP A 60 31.83 22.20 0.81
C ASP A 60 30.39 21.77 1.14
N GLN A 61 29.65 21.30 0.12
CA GLN A 61 28.28 20.75 0.25
C GLN A 61 28.27 19.29 0.78
N SER A 62 29.30 18.85 1.51
CA SER A 62 29.51 17.43 1.83
C SER A 62 28.95 16.94 3.17
N THR A 63 28.39 17.82 4.01
CA THR A 63 28.13 17.48 5.43
C THR A 63 26.82 16.74 5.69
N ASN A 64 25.76 16.94 4.90
CA ASN A 64 24.46 16.30 5.17
C ASN A 64 24.31 14.90 4.54
N GLN A 65 25.04 14.63 3.45
CA GLN A 65 24.99 13.34 2.75
C GLN A 65 25.86 12.26 3.40
N CYS A 66 26.84 12.67 4.23
CA CYS A 66 27.72 11.76 4.94
C CYS A 66 27.05 11.18 6.21
N GLY A 67 26.27 12.00 6.93
CA GLY A 67 25.55 11.58 8.14
C GLY A 67 24.53 10.48 7.88
N THR A 68 23.68 10.66 6.86
CA THR A 68 22.66 9.68 6.45
C THR A 68 23.27 8.34 6.02
N LYS A 69 24.35 8.38 5.21
CA LYS A 69 25.09 7.17 4.80
C LYS A 69 25.67 6.39 5.98
N ILE A 70 26.20 7.08 7.00
CA ILE A 70 26.74 6.43 8.21
C ILE A 70 25.62 5.79 9.03
N THR A 71 24.47 6.44 9.16
CA THR A 71 23.30 5.89 9.86
C THR A 71 22.77 4.63 9.16
N ARG A 72 22.68 4.65 7.83
CA ARG A 72 22.26 3.49 7.04
C ARG A 72 23.22 2.31 7.10
N ALA A 73 24.52 2.57 6.95
CA ALA A 73 25.53 1.51 7.02
C ALA A 73 25.47 0.79 8.38
N LYS A 74 25.29 1.54 9.48
CA LYS A 74 25.08 0.98 10.82
C LYS A 74 23.76 0.20 10.93
N PHE A 75 22.69 0.66 10.30
CA PHE A 75 21.43 -0.08 10.24
C PHE A 75 21.61 -1.42 9.54
N ILE A 76 22.20 -1.42 8.35
CA ILE A 76 22.51 -2.63 7.56
C ILE A 76 23.40 -3.59 8.37
N GLU A 77 24.45 -3.08 9.01
CA GLU A 77 25.33 -3.88 9.87
C GLU A 77 24.57 -4.48 11.06
N THR A 78 23.67 -3.72 11.67
CA THR A 78 22.82 -4.19 12.77
C THR A 78 21.90 -5.32 12.32
N VAL A 79 21.20 -5.15 11.20
CA VAL A 79 20.34 -6.20 10.62
C VAL A 79 21.17 -7.45 10.34
N ASN A 80 22.32 -7.30 9.67
CA ASN A 80 23.22 -8.40 9.34
C ASN A 80 23.75 -9.13 10.59
N SER A 81 24.08 -8.39 11.65
CA SER A 81 24.54 -8.96 12.91
C SER A 81 23.44 -9.74 13.62
N VAL A 82 22.21 -9.24 13.59
CA VAL A 82 21.06 -9.90 14.21
C VAL A 82 20.71 -11.19 13.48
N ILE A 83 20.58 -11.16 12.15
CA ILE A 83 20.26 -12.39 11.38
C ILE A 83 21.35 -13.46 11.51
N GLN A 84 22.62 -13.06 11.64
CA GLN A 84 23.74 -13.98 11.82
C GLN A 84 23.73 -14.68 13.18
N GLN A 85 23.26 -13.98 14.22
CA GLN A 85 23.23 -14.50 15.59
C GLN A 85 21.91 -15.19 15.95
N HIS A 86 20.85 -14.93 15.18
CA HIS A 86 19.54 -15.54 15.41
C HIS A 86 19.57 -17.03 15.10
N SER A 87 18.79 -17.82 15.84
CA SER A 87 18.69 -19.28 15.63
C SER A 87 18.08 -19.68 14.29
N GLY A 88 17.39 -18.75 13.63
CA GLY A 88 16.58 -18.99 12.43
C GLY A 88 15.32 -19.85 12.68
N ILE A 89 15.00 -20.22 13.92
CA ILE A 89 13.88 -21.09 14.24
C ILE A 89 12.72 -20.27 14.80
N GLY A 90 11.51 -20.59 14.37
CA GLY A 90 10.28 -20.03 14.95
C GLY A 90 9.97 -18.60 14.52
N ILE A 91 10.57 -18.11 13.44
CA ILE A 91 10.27 -16.79 12.90
C ILE A 91 8.80 -16.75 12.43
N ASN A 92 8.04 -15.87 13.04
CA ASN A 92 6.67 -15.54 12.68
C ASN A 92 6.66 -14.37 11.69
N LYS A 93 7.20 -13.20 12.10
CA LYS A 93 7.35 -12.01 11.24
C LYS A 93 8.82 -11.66 11.01
N PHE A 94 9.18 -11.39 9.77
CA PHE A 94 10.45 -10.78 9.39
C PHE A 94 10.16 -9.51 8.57
N SER A 95 10.59 -8.35 9.07
CA SER A 95 10.26 -7.06 8.48
C SER A 95 11.43 -6.11 8.48
N ILE A 96 11.64 -5.45 7.34
CA ILE A 96 12.69 -4.45 7.14
C ILE A 96 12.07 -3.25 6.45
N SER A 97 12.20 -2.08 7.06
CA SER A 97 11.84 -0.78 6.49
C SER A 97 13.08 0.08 6.46
N CYS A 98 13.64 0.33 5.27
CA CYS A 98 14.83 1.16 5.10
C CYS A 98 14.88 1.79 3.70
N ASP A 99 15.59 2.90 3.58
CA ASP A 99 16.05 3.41 2.30
C ASP A 99 17.18 2.51 1.80
N LEU A 100 16.91 1.66 0.80
CA LEU A 100 17.87 0.71 0.26
C LEU A 100 18.21 1.07 -1.18
N HIS A 101 19.44 1.51 -1.38
CA HIS A 101 19.94 1.78 -2.72
C HIS A 101 20.26 0.50 -3.50
N LYS A 102 20.29 0.62 -4.83
CA LYS A 102 20.57 -0.51 -5.74
C LYS A 102 21.94 -1.15 -5.50
N GLU A 103 22.95 -0.38 -5.10
CA GLU A 103 24.30 -0.90 -4.79
C GLU A 103 24.30 -1.86 -3.60
N ASP A 104 23.38 -1.65 -2.66
CA ASP A 104 23.22 -2.47 -1.44
C ASP A 104 22.24 -3.64 -1.64
N SER A 105 21.78 -3.89 -2.87
CA SER A 105 20.82 -4.97 -3.20
C SER A 105 21.29 -6.36 -2.79
N HIS A 106 22.60 -6.60 -2.70
CA HIS A 106 23.14 -7.88 -2.22
C HIS A 106 22.81 -8.16 -0.74
N HIS A 107 22.52 -7.12 0.07
CA HIS A 107 22.02 -7.27 1.43
C HIS A 107 20.56 -7.74 1.44
N LEU A 108 19.70 -7.18 0.59
CA LEU A 108 18.31 -7.63 0.41
C LEU A 108 18.26 -9.12 0.09
N ASP A 109 19.09 -9.55 -0.84
CA ASP A 109 19.31 -10.94 -1.22
C ASP A 109 19.63 -11.85 -0.02
N ARG A 110 20.49 -11.39 0.89
CA ARG A 110 20.83 -12.12 2.12
C ARG A 110 19.64 -12.17 3.08
N TRP A 111 18.93 -11.07 3.23
CA TRP A 111 17.78 -10.96 4.13
C TRP A 111 16.61 -11.85 3.69
N ILE A 112 16.32 -11.89 2.39
CA ILE A 112 15.28 -12.76 1.82
C ILE A 112 15.63 -14.23 2.02
N ARG A 113 16.88 -14.63 1.76
CA ARG A 113 17.33 -16.01 2.00
C ARG A 113 17.20 -16.41 3.47
N PHE A 114 17.52 -15.50 4.39
CA PHE A 114 17.31 -15.73 5.82
C PHE A 114 15.82 -15.90 6.18
N ALA A 115 14.94 -15.05 5.66
CA ALA A 115 13.50 -15.16 5.90
C ALA A 115 12.94 -16.49 5.36
N ALA A 116 13.37 -16.90 4.16
CA ALA A 116 12.97 -18.15 3.53
C ALA A 116 13.49 -19.37 4.31
N SER A 117 14.77 -19.40 4.68
CA SER A 117 15.36 -20.52 5.44
C SER A 117 14.76 -20.65 6.84
N SER A 118 14.37 -19.52 7.44
CA SER A 118 13.71 -19.46 8.74
C SER A 118 12.21 -19.82 8.69
N LYS A 119 11.67 -20.08 7.49
CA LYS A 119 10.24 -20.37 7.25
C LYS A 119 9.31 -19.29 7.81
N ALA A 120 9.71 -18.02 7.65
CA ALA A 120 8.92 -16.88 8.10
C ALA A 120 7.51 -16.92 7.49
N LYS A 121 6.50 -16.65 8.32
CA LYS A 121 5.09 -16.63 7.87
C LYS A 121 4.69 -15.28 7.31
N ILE A 122 5.22 -14.20 7.88
CA ILE A 122 4.94 -12.82 7.48
C ILE A 122 6.25 -12.19 7.04
N ILE A 123 6.30 -11.73 5.80
CA ILE A 123 7.45 -11.02 5.22
C ILE A 123 6.98 -9.65 4.76
N ASP A 124 7.70 -8.62 5.21
CA ASP A 124 7.28 -7.23 5.06
C ASP A 124 8.50 -6.34 4.79
N PHE A 125 8.70 -5.97 3.52
CA PHE A 125 9.80 -5.13 3.09
C PHE A 125 9.27 -3.78 2.60
N ASP A 126 9.68 -2.70 3.26
CA ASP A 126 9.42 -1.32 2.84
C ASP A 126 10.76 -0.66 2.46
N LEU A 127 11.10 -0.74 1.18
CA LEU A 127 12.38 -0.27 0.62
C LEU A 127 12.24 1.18 0.15
N LYS A 128 11.90 2.06 1.09
CA LYS A 128 11.57 3.48 0.91
C LYS A 128 12.30 4.10 -0.29
N LEU A 129 11.55 4.45 -1.33
CA LEU A 129 12.08 5.14 -2.52
C LEU A 129 11.99 6.66 -2.30
N PHE A 130 12.84 7.22 -1.44
CA PHE A 130 13.00 8.68 -1.36
C PHE A 130 13.98 9.10 -2.46
N ASP A 131 13.61 10.09 -3.28
CA ASP A 131 14.50 10.76 -4.23
C ASP A 131 15.03 9.97 -5.45
N TYR A 132 14.62 8.71 -5.66
CA TYR A 132 15.06 7.92 -6.83
C TYR A 132 13.96 7.71 -7.88
N PRO A 133 14.31 7.66 -9.17
CA PRO A 133 13.41 7.16 -10.20
C PRO A 133 12.99 5.73 -9.85
N VAL A 134 11.71 5.40 -10.05
CA VAL A 134 11.18 4.07 -9.75
C VAL A 134 11.97 2.96 -10.49
N GLU A 135 12.59 3.30 -11.64
CA GLU A 135 13.44 2.43 -12.48
C GLU A 135 14.72 1.92 -11.79
N GLU A 136 15.13 2.56 -10.69
CA GLU A 136 16.28 2.13 -9.89
C GLU A 136 15.89 1.25 -8.69
N ALA A 137 14.60 0.91 -8.57
CA ALA A 137 14.09 0.13 -7.44
C ALA A 137 14.81 -1.23 -7.31
N PRO A 138 15.24 -1.61 -6.08
CA PRO A 138 15.94 -2.85 -5.84
C PRO A 138 15.08 -4.05 -6.26
N HIS A 139 15.72 -5.04 -6.88
CA HIS A 139 15.04 -6.24 -7.35
C HIS A 139 14.78 -7.20 -6.18
N PHE A 140 13.52 -7.57 -6.00
CA PHE A 140 13.08 -8.56 -5.03
C PHE A 140 12.92 -9.94 -5.72
N PRO A 141 13.85 -10.89 -5.49
CA PRO A 141 13.79 -12.22 -6.10
C PRO A 141 12.71 -13.08 -5.44
N LEU A 142 11.53 -13.15 -6.05
CA LEU A 142 10.41 -13.99 -5.56
C LEU A 142 10.82 -15.46 -5.42
N GLU A 143 11.68 -15.98 -6.31
CA GLU A 143 12.16 -17.37 -6.26
C GLU A 143 12.97 -17.69 -5.01
N ALA A 144 13.61 -16.70 -4.38
CA ALA A 144 14.35 -16.92 -3.14
C ALA A 144 13.44 -17.27 -1.96
N LEU A 145 12.13 -16.96 -2.04
CA LEU A 145 11.12 -17.34 -1.05
C LEU A 145 10.62 -18.78 -1.21
N ASP A 146 10.95 -19.44 -2.32
CA ASP A 146 10.59 -20.84 -2.58
C ASP A 146 11.71 -21.79 -2.16
N ALA A 147 12.06 -21.76 -0.87
CA ALA A 147 13.03 -22.69 -0.32
C ALA A 147 12.43 -24.11 -0.27
N GLN A 148 13.09 -25.09 -0.90
CA GLN A 148 12.72 -26.52 -0.87
C GLN A 148 11.38 -26.86 -1.57
N GLY A 149 10.94 -26.04 -2.52
CA GLY A 149 9.79 -26.33 -3.38
C GLY A 149 8.43 -26.02 -2.76
N SER A 150 8.35 -25.28 -1.66
CA SER A 150 7.14 -24.53 -1.31
C SER A 150 7.46 -23.38 -0.37
N SER A 151 6.85 -22.22 -0.60
CA SER A 151 6.92 -21.11 0.34
C SER A 151 6.02 -21.33 1.56
N PHE A 152 6.50 -20.97 2.75
CA PHE A 152 5.73 -20.95 4.00
C PHE A 152 5.04 -19.60 4.26
N VAL A 153 5.25 -18.63 3.37
CA VAL A 153 4.79 -17.25 3.52
C VAL A 153 3.28 -17.18 3.39
N GLN A 154 2.63 -16.68 4.43
CA GLN A 154 1.19 -16.46 4.54
C GLN A 154 0.82 -15.02 4.25
N SER A 155 1.71 -14.07 4.52
CA SER A 155 1.53 -12.65 4.20
C SER A 155 2.82 -12.08 3.62
N LEU A 156 2.73 -11.51 2.41
CA LEU A 156 3.83 -10.83 1.74
C LEU A 156 3.43 -9.37 1.51
N SER A 157 4.23 -8.45 2.03
CA SER A 157 4.10 -7.00 1.83
C SER A 157 5.40 -6.48 1.26
N LEU A 158 5.34 -5.84 0.10
CA LEU A 158 6.48 -5.24 -0.59
C LEU A 158 6.16 -3.80 -0.94
N ALA A 159 7.03 -2.88 -0.53
CA ALA A 159 6.99 -1.50 -0.97
C ALA A 159 8.33 -1.05 -1.56
N GLY A 160 8.27 -0.27 -2.63
CA GLY A 160 9.46 0.36 -3.22
C GLY A 160 10.45 -0.60 -3.90
N ALA A 161 9.96 -1.69 -4.50
CA ALA A 161 10.80 -2.73 -5.09
C ALA A 161 10.41 -3.04 -6.54
N SER A 162 11.25 -3.80 -7.24
CA SER A 162 10.86 -4.45 -8.50
C SER A 162 10.72 -5.96 -8.34
N ILE A 163 9.74 -6.57 -8.99
CA ILE A 163 9.54 -8.02 -9.02
C ILE A 163 9.47 -8.54 -10.44
N LYS A 164 9.90 -9.79 -10.64
CA LYS A 164 9.76 -10.50 -11.90
C LYS A 164 9.06 -11.85 -11.66
N PRO A 165 7.73 -11.92 -11.86
CA PRO A 165 7.02 -13.19 -11.86
C PRO A 165 7.66 -14.20 -12.81
N SER A 166 8.28 -15.26 -12.28
CA SER A 166 8.83 -16.34 -13.09
C SER A 166 7.81 -17.48 -13.25
N SER A 167 7.75 -18.06 -14.45
CA SER A 167 6.77 -19.11 -14.79
C SER A 167 7.03 -20.43 -14.05
N GLY A 168 8.26 -20.74 -13.64
CA GLY A 168 8.66 -22.10 -13.25
C GLY A 168 8.79 -22.45 -11.77
N ILE A 169 8.82 -21.51 -10.82
CA ILE A 169 9.40 -21.82 -9.48
C ILE A 169 8.43 -21.51 -8.33
N CYS A 170 8.05 -20.25 -8.12
CA CYS A 170 7.42 -19.84 -6.85
C CYS A 170 6.02 -20.43 -6.58
N ARG A 171 5.90 -21.39 -5.65
CA ARG A 171 4.61 -21.94 -5.19
C ARG A 171 4.12 -21.30 -3.88
N PHE A 172 3.43 -20.17 -3.99
CA PHE A 172 2.76 -19.45 -2.89
C PHE A 172 1.41 -20.08 -2.47
N THR A 173 1.40 -21.38 -2.22
CA THR A 173 0.17 -22.15 -1.98
C THR A 173 -0.53 -21.85 -0.65
N VAL A 174 0.17 -21.23 0.30
CA VAL A 174 -0.37 -20.84 1.62
C VAL A 174 -0.50 -19.33 1.81
N LEU A 175 -0.16 -18.54 0.78
CA LEU A 175 -0.24 -17.09 0.83
C LEU A 175 -1.71 -16.64 0.88
N ARG A 176 -2.04 -15.88 1.93
CA ARG A 176 -3.37 -15.32 2.23
C ARG A 176 -3.44 -13.83 1.95
N ARG A 177 -2.34 -13.12 2.12
CA ARG A 177 -2.27 -11.67 1.88
C ARG A 177 -1.09 -11.31 1.00
N LEU A 178 -1.35 -10.51 -0.03
CA LEU A 178 -0.35 -9.93 -0.92
C LEU A 178 -0.58 -8.43 -1.01
N VAL A 179 0.40 -7.64 -0.57
CA VAL A 179 0.40 -6.18 -0.69
C VAL A 179 1.61 -5.76 -1.50
N LEU A 180 1.34 -5.03 -2.58
CA LEU A 180 2.34 -4.42 -3.44
C LEU A 180 2.10 -2.92 -3.45
N ASN A 181 3.06 -2.13 -2.97
CA ASN A 181 2.98 -0.67 -2.94
C ASN A 181 4.17 -0.05 -3.68
N SER A 182 3.91 0.73 -4.72
CA SER A 182 4.97 1.36 -5.52
C SER A 182 5.97 0.31 -6.05
N VAL A 183 5.44 -0.83 -6.51
CA VAL A 183 6.23 -1.95 -7.04
C VAL A 183 6.20 -1.95 -8.56
N GLN A 184 7.38 -2.13 -9.17
CA GLN A 184 7.49 -2.38 -10.61
C GLN A 184 7.38 -3.87 -10.91
N ILE A 185 6.45 -4.26 -11.78
CA ILE A 185 6.18 -5.66 -12.10
C ILE A 185 6.63 -5.93 -13.53
N PHE A 186 7.60 -6.84 -13.68
CA PHE A 186 8.12 -7.24 -14.98
C PHE A 186 7.63 -8.64 -15.35
N GLY A 187 6.67 -8.75 -16.27
CA GLY A 187 6.20 -10.04 -16.81
C GLY A 187 4.79 -10.41 -16.36
N ASP A 188 4.52 -11.70 -16.26
CA ASP A 188 3.16 -12.24 -16.12
C ASP A 188 2.65 -12.19 -14.67
N PHE A 189 2.03 -11.06 -14.32
CA PHE A 189 1.38 -10.88 -13.02
C PHE A 189 0.15 -11.78 -12.81
N PRO A 190 -0.79 -11.93 -13.77
CA PRO A 190 -1.89 -12.90 -13.66
C PRO A 190 -1.40 -14.34 -13.41
N GLY A 191 -0.29 -14.75 -14.05
CA GLY A 191 0.35 -16.03 -13.82
C GLY A 191 0.92 -16.21 -12.41
N LEU A 192 1.41 -15.14 -11.77
CA LEU A 192 1.77 -15.15 -10.35
C LEU A 192 0.53 -15.38 -9.48
N LEU A 193 -0.53 -14.61 -9.71
CA LEU A 193 -1.78 -14.70 -8.96
C LEU A 193 -2.40 -16.10 -9.05
N ALA A 194 -2.34 -16.76 -10.21
CA ALA A 194 -2.81 -18.13 -10.41
C ALA A 194 -2.08 -19.18 -9.53
N LYS A 195 -0.93 -18.84 -8.94
CA LYS A 195 -0.17 -19.69 -8.02
C LYS A 195 -0.57 -19.48 -6.55
N CYS A 196 -1.35 -18.45 -6.24
CA CYS A 196 -1.75 -18.05 -4.89
C CYS A 196 -3.16 -18.56 -4.53
N SER A 197 -3.39 -19.88 -4.54
CA SER A 197 -4.74 -20.46 -4.40
C SER A 197 -5.46 -20.23 -3.06
N ARG A 198 -4.79 -19.66 -2.05
CA ARG A 198 -5.38 -19.34 -0.74
C ARG A 198 -5.44 -17.85 -0.47
N LEU A 199 -5.22 -17.03 -1.50
CA LEU A 199 -5.20 -15.57 -1.37
C LEU A 199 -6.59 -15.07 -0.98
N GLU A 200 -6.65 -14.35 0.13
CA GLU A 200 -7.86 -13.77 0.74
C GLU A 200 -7.87 -12.25 0.58
N ASP A 201 -6.69 -11.62 0.54
CA ASP A 201 -6.50 -10.17 0.51
C ASP A 201 -5.40 -9.79 -0.50
N LEU A 202 -5.77 -8.97 -1.49
CA LEU A 202 -4.87 -8.46 -2.52
C LEU A 202 -4.93 -6.93 -2.59
N GLU A 203 -3.80 -6.28 -2.36
CA GLU A 203 -3.66 -4.83 -2.47
C GLU A 203 -2.57 -4.49 -3.49
N ILE A 204 -2.92 -3.69 -4.49
CA ILE A 204 -2.03 -3.22 -5.55
C ILE A 204 -2.11 -1.69 -5.57
N ILE A 205 -1.08 -1.04 -5.06
CA ILE A 205 -1.05 0.40 -4.81
C ILE A 205 0.13 0.99 -5.57
N ARG A 206 -0.10 2.02 -6.38
CA ARG A 206 0.94 2.76 -7.12
C ARG A 206 1.88 1.86 -7.94
N CYS A 207 1.42 0.71 -8.42
CA CYS A 207 2.25 -0.23 -9.16
C CYS A 207 2.30 0.10 -10.66
N SER A 208 3.33 -0.39 -11.34
CA SER A 208 3.49 -0.29 -12.81
C SER A 208 3.81 -1.65 -13.42
N GLY A 209 3.62 -1.77 -14.74
CA GLY A 209 3.82 -3.03 -15.47
C GLY A 209 2.68 -4.04 -15.33
N VAL A 210 1.48 -3.54 -14.99
CA VAL A 210 0.23 -4.32 -14.99
C VAL A 210 -0.69 -3.74 -16.06
N ASP A 211 -0.60 -4.23 -17.28
CA ASP A 211 -1.44 -3.74 -18.39
C ASP A 211 -2.92 -4.02 -18.11
N ASP A 212 -3.31 -5.30 -18.20
CA ASP A 212 -4.65 -5.78 -17.91
C ASP A 212 -4.63 -6.64 -16.64
N LEU A 213 -5.45 -6.28 -15.65
CA LEU A 213 -5.58 -7.08 -14.45
C LEU A 213 -6.74 -8.06 -14.58
N ILE A 214 -6.42 -9.31 -14.90
CA ILE A 214 -7.38 -10.42 -14.92
C ILE A 214 -7.18 -11.25 -13.66
N VAL A 215 -8.11 -11.13 -12.71
CA VAL A 215 -8.13 -11.96 -11.50
C VAL A 215 -8.70 -13.33 -11.86
N PRO A 216 -7.89 -14.42 -11.82
CA PRO A 216 -8.31 -15.71 -12.33
C PRO A 216 -9.36 -16.38 -11.43
N HIS A 217 -10.24 -17.20 -12.03
CA HIS A 217 -11.25 -18.01 -11.33
C HIS A 217 -10.71 -18.87 -10.18
N LYS A 218 -9.42 -19.20 -10.21
CA LYS A 218 -8.74 -20.02 -9.20
C LYS A 218 -8.56 -19.28 -7.86
N LEU A 219 -8.74 -17.96 -7.83
CA LEU A 219 -8.74 -17.17 -6.60
C LEU A 219 -10.13 -17.16 -5.95
N ASP A 220 -10.64 -18.36 -5.66
CA ASP A 220 -11.97 -18.58 -5.08
C ASP A 220 -12.06 -18.19 -3.59
N LYS A 221 -10.92 -17.91 -2.94
CA LYS A 221 -10.82 -17.42 -1.56
C LYS A 221 -10.65 -15.91 -1.44
N LEU A 222 -10.52 -15.19 -2.55
CA LEU A 222 -10.28 -13.76 -2.52
C LEU A 222 -11.51 -13.03 -1.98
N GLN A 223 -11.35 -12.35 -0.85
CA GLN A 223 -12.41 -11.62 -0.15
C GLN A 223 -12.24 -10.10 -0.26
N LYS A 224 -11.00 -9.63 -0.38
CA LYS A 224 -10.67 -8.21 -0.49
C LYS A 224 -9.76 -7.95 -1.67
N LEU A 225 -10.10 -6.94 -2.45
CA LEU A 225 -9.29 -6.45 -3.55
C LEU A 225 -9.24 -4.93 -3.51
N LEU A 226 -8.03 -4.37 -3.39
CA LEU A 226 -7.75 -2.95 -3.48
C LEU A 226 -6.81 -2.70 -4.65
N ILE A 227 -7.21 -1.79 -5.54
CA ILE A 227 -6.38 -1.30 -6.64
C ILE A 227 -6.36 0.22 -6.55
N ALA A 228 -5.22 0.81 -6.22
CA ALA A 228 -5.11 2.27 -6.06
C ALA A 228 -3.95 2.82 -6.87
N ARG A 229 -4.20 3.90 -7.64
CA ARG A 229 -3.20 4.68 -8.39
C ARG A 229 -2.24 3.85 -9.23
N THR A 230 -2.73 2.72 -9.75
CA THR A 230 -1.95 1.77 -10.54
C THR A 230 -2.29 1.96 -12.02
N ASP A 231 -1.28 1.90 -12.89
CA ASP A 231 -1.43 2.13 -14.33
C ASP A 231 -2.00 0.90 -15.05
N VAL A 232 -3.26 0.56 -14.73
CA VAL A 232 -4.04 -0.50 -15.40
C VAL A 232 -4.91 0.08 -16.51
N GLN A 233 -5.12 -0.69 -17.58
CA GLN A 233 -6.01 -0.34 -18.69
C GLN A 233 -7.42 -0.92 -18.51
N MET A 234 -7.53 -2.11 -17.91
CA MET A 234 -8.79 -2.76 -17.57
C MET A 234 -8.64 -3.70 -16.38
N VAL A 235 -9.75 -3.94 -15.70
CA VAL A 235 -9.85 -4.86 -14.57
C VAL A 235 -10.99 -5.86 -14.81
N VAL A 236 -10.68 -7.15 -14.80
CA VAL A 236 -11.67 -8.24 -14.90
C VAL A 236 -11.53 -9.14 -13.68
N ILE A 237 -12.62 -9.31 -12.95
CA ILE A 237 -12.62 -10.02 -11.67
C ILE A 237 -13.51 -11.26 -11.74
N HIS A 238 -12.90 -12.43 -11.52
CA HIS A 238 -13.58 -13.72 -11.46
C HIS A 238 -13.53 -14.34 -10.05
N ALA A 239 -13.89 -13.57 -9.02
CA ALA A 239 -13.81 -13.99 -7.62
C ALA A 239 -15.20 -14.07 -6.96
N ALA A 240 -15.72 -15.28 -6.78
CA ALA A 240 -17.07 -15.49 -6.25
C ALA A 240 -17.22 -15.07 -4.78
N ASP A 241 -16.15 -15.21 -4.00
CA ASP A 241 -16.11 -14.92 -2.56
C ASP A 241 -15.71 -13.47 -2.24
N LEU A 242 -15.55 -12.63 -3.26
CA LEU A 242 -15.17 -11.22 -3.09
C LEU A 242 -16.26 -10.49 -2.30
N ALA A 243 -15.88 -9.98 -1.13
CA ALA A 243 -16.77 -9.25 -0.22
C ALA A 243 -16.53 -7.75 -0.27
N HIS A 244 -15.28 -7.33 -0.49
CA HIS A 244 -14.88 -5.92 -0.51
C HIS A 244 -14.03 -5.62 -1.75
N PHE A 245 -14.45 -4.65 -2.52
CA PHE A 245 -13.72 -4.15 -3.68
C PHE A 245 -13.46 -2.65 -3.53
N GLU A 246 -12.22 -2.23 -3.76
CA GLU A 246 -11.85 -0.83 -3.79
C GLU A 246 -10.98 -0.53 -5.01
N TYR A 247 -11.37 0.51 -5.74
CA TYR A 247 -10.63 1.03 -6.88
C TYR A 247 -10.40 2.53 -6.69
N GLU A 248 -9.17 2.99 -6.87
CA GLU A 248 -8.81 4.41 -7.00
C GLU A 248 -7.92 4.58 -8.22
N GLY A 249 -8.32 5.37 -9.22
CA GLY A 249 -7.49 5.55 -10.41
C GLY A 249 -8.20 6.22 -11.57
N ARG A 250 -7.64 6.08 -12.77
CA ARG A 250 -8.22 6.64 -14.00
C ARG A 250 -9.55 5.95 -14.34
N LEU A 251 -10.32 6.56 -15.23
CA LEU A 251 -11.51 5.90 -15.77
C LEU A 251 -11.11 4.72 -16.67
N ILE A 252 -11.41 3.49 -16.24
CA ILE A 252 -11.14 2.25 -16.99
C ILE A 252 -12.35 1.30 -16.97
N PRO A 253 -12.46 0.36 -17.92
CA PRO A 253 -13.40 -0.74 -17.83
C PRO A 253 -13.13 -1.63 -16.60
N ILE A 254 -14.15 -1.84 -15.77
CA ILE A 254 -14.12 -2.76 -14.63
C ILE A 254 -15.28 -3.75 -14.81
N VAL A 255 -14.94 -5.03 -14.93
CA VAL A 255 -15.91 -6.11 -15.15
C VAL A 255 -15.88 -7.08 -13.99
N LEU A 256 -17.03 -7.26 -13.33
CA LEU A 256 -17.20 -8.18 -12.20
C LEU A 256 -18.01 -9.40 -12.64
N HIS A 257 -17.36 -10.57 -12.73
CA HIS A 257 -18.01 -11.81 -13.10
C HIS A 257 -18.26 -12.67 -11.86
N GLY A 258 -19.54 -12.97 -11.59
CA GLY A 258 -19.93 -13.95 -10.57
C GLY A 258 -19.62 -13.56 -9.12
N CYS A 259 -19.39 -12.26 -8.85
CA CYS A 259 -19.08 -11.72 -7.52
C CYS A 259 -20.32 -11.67 -6.60
N SER A 260 -20.92 -12.82 -6.31
CA SER A 260 -22.22 -12.93 -5.60
C SER A 260 -22.18 -12.53 -4.13
N LYS A 261 -21.00 -12.55 -3.49
CA LYS A 261 -20.82 -12.18 -2.08
C LYS A 261 -20.42 -10.71 -1.87
N LEU A 262 -20.40 -9.90 -2.93
CA LEU A 262 -19.88 -8.54 -2.85
C LEU A 262 -20.77 -7.65 -1.97
N GLU A 263 -20.23 -7.25 -0.82
CA GLU A 263 -20.94 -6.47 0.18
C GLU A 263 -20.69 -4.97 0.00
N LYS A 264 -19.44 -4.61 -0.27
CA LYS A 264 -19.01 -3.22 -0.40
C LYS A 264 -18.13 -3.05 -1.63
N ALA A 265 -18.46 -2.08 -2.46
CA ALA A 265 -17.62 -1.60 -3.54
C ALA A 265 -17.38 -0.09 -3.39
N THR A 266 -16.12 0.33 -3.39
CA THR A 266 -15.72 1.74 -3.43
C THR A 266 -14.97 1.99 -4.73
N ILE A 267 -15.41 2.94 -5.53
CA ILE A 267 -14.74 3.28 -6.79
C ILE A 267 -14.50 4.78 -6.80
N ALA A 268 -13.24 5.19 -6.82
CA ALA A 268 -12.78 6.56 -6.86
C ALA A 268 -12.08 6.83 -8.18
N PHE A 269 -12.64 7.73 -8.99
CA PHE A 269 -11.99 8.14 -10.24
C PHE A 269 -11.22 9.45 -10.04
N ASP A 270 -9.96 9.43 -10.46
CA ASP A 270 -9.14 10.61 -10.69
C ASP A 270 -9.46 11.13 -12.10
N THR A 271 -10.40 12.08 -12.17
CA THR A 271 -10.82 12.68 -13.44
C THR A 271 -11.03 14.17 -13.29
N THR A 272 -10.36 14.95 -14.13
CA THR A 272 -10.61 16.38 -14.27
C THR A 272 -11.84 16.69 -15.12
N ASN A 273 -12.43 15.68 -15.77
CA ASN A 273 -13.55 15.84 -16.68
C ASN A 273 -14.88 15.29 -16.08
N PRO A 274 -15.84 16.16 -15.75
CA PRO A 274 -17.18 15.80 -15.28
C PRO A 274 -17.96 14.85 -16.19
N SER A 275 -17.81 14.97 -17.51
CA SER A 275 -18.58 14.14 -18.46
C SER A 275 -18.10 12.68 -18.45
N ALA A 276 -16.84 12.45 -18.07
CA ALA A 276 -16.28 11.11 -17.89
C ALA A 276 -16.98 10.35 -16.74
N LEU A 277 -17.50 11.04 -15.73
CA LEU A 277 -18.27 10.40 -14.65
C LEU A 277 -19.61 9.85 -15.14
N ALA A 278 -20.28 10.53 -16.07
CA ALA A 278 -21.51 10.02 -16.66
C ALA A 278 -21.26 8.69 -17.40
N HIS A 279 -20.09 8.54 -18.04
CA HIS A 279 -19.66 7.28 -18.64
C HIS A 279 -19.33 6.22 -17.59
N ALA A 280 -18.73 6.59 -16.45
CA ALA A 280 -18.48 5.67 -15.35
C ALA A 280 -19.77 5.01 -14.83
N PHE A 281 -20.85 5.79 -14.70
CA PHE A 281 -22.17 5.28 -14.30
C PHE A 281 -22.81 4.32 -15.32
N ASN A 282 -22.37 4.32 -16.58
CA ASN A 282 -22.80 3.34 -17.57
C ASN A 282 -22.02 2.01 -17.50
N VAL A 283 -20.85 1.99 -16.84
CA VAL A 283 -20.03 0.77 -16.64
C VAL A 283 -20.47 -0.01 -15.39
N ILE A 284 -20.94 0.72 -14.38
CA ILE A 284 -21.44 0.23 -13.08
C ILE A 284 -22.68 -0.70 -13.12
N PRO A 285 -23.62 -0.66 -14.09
CA PRO A 285 -24.84 -1.50 -14.07
C PRO A 285 -24.58 -3.01 -14.19
N SER A 286 -23.33 -3.41 -14.45
CA SER A 286 -22.85 -4.80 -14.50
C SER A 286 -22.66 -5.43 -13.11
N ILE A 287 -22.67 -4.60 -12.07
CA ILE A 287 -22.39 -5.01 -10.69
C ILE A 287 -23.72 -5.52 -10.10
N SER A 288 -23.82 -6.84 -9.88
CA SER A 288 -24.87 -7.57 -9.11
C SER A 288 -25.23 -6.83 -7.80
N PRO A 289 -26.35 -7.08 -7.06
CA PRO A 289 -26.82 -6.16 -6.04
C PRO A 289 -25.86 -6.11 -4.84
N VAL A 290 -24.84 -5.25 -4.95
CA VAL A 290 -23.90 -4.95 -3.89
C VAL A 290 -24.66 -4.23 -2.82
N LYS A 291 -24.46 -4.63 -1.56
CA LYS A 291 -25.17 -4.03 -0.44
C LYS A 291 -24.85 -2.54 -0.32
N ILE A 292 -23.61 -2.14 -0.61
CA ILE A 292 -23.14 -0.76 -0.54
C ILE A 292 -22.20 -0.46 -1.73
N LEU A 293 -22.62 0.45 -2.62
CA LEU A 293 -21.77 1.02 -3.66
C LEU A 293 -21.45 2.49 -3.33
N ILE A 294 -20.16 2.82 -3.25
CA ILE A 294 -19.67 4.18 -3.04
C ILE A 294 -18.91 4.59 -4.30
N VAL A 295 -19.36 5.64 -4.97
CA VAL A 295 -18.67 6.20 -6.13
C VAL A 295 -18.15 7.59 -5.76
N ARG A 296 -16.84 7.77 -5.86
CA ARG A 296 -16.17 9.03 -5.58
C ARG A 296 -15.59 9.59 -6.86
N ALA A 297 -15.68 10.90 -6.99
CA ALA A 297 -15.05 11.64 -8.06
C ALA A 297 -14.18 12.72 -7.44
N ILE A 298 -12.89 12.71 -7.77
CA ILE A 298 -11.98 13.81 -7.44
C ILE A 298 -11.99 14.73 -8.64
N ILE A 299 -12.63 15.90 -8.53
CA ILE A 299 -12.83 16.83 -9.64
C ILE A 299 -12.01 18.09 -9.36
N SER A 300 -11.33 18.64 -10.37
CA SER A 300 -10.63 19.92 -10.23
C SER A 300 -11.63 21.09 -10.17
N THR A 301 -11.25 22.17 -9.48
CA THR A 301 -12.11 23.31 -9.10
C THR A 301 -12.84 24.01 -10.25
N TYR A 302 -12.45 23.80 -11.50
CA TYR A 302 -13.01 24.48 -12.68
C TYR A 302 -14.26 23.83 -13.30
N ALA A 303 -14.65 22.63 -12.86
CA ALA A 303 -15.63 21.81 -13.57
C ALA A 303 -16.98 21.63 -12.81
N GLN A 304 -17.28 22.55 -11.90
CA GLN A 304 -18.30 22.39 -10.84
C GLN A 304 -19.77 22.55 -11.29
N VAL A 305 -20.07 23.33 -12.32
CA VAL A 305 -21.45 23.74 -12.62
C VAL A 305 -22.25 22.65 -13.37
N THR A 306 -21.58 21.80 -14.13
CA THR A 306 -22.24 20.84 -15.03
C THR A 306 -22.72 19.56 -14.31
N LEU A 307 -22.05 19.15 -13.23
CA LEU A 307 -22.34 17.90 -12.52
C LEU A 307 -23.63 17.94 -11.68
N PHE A 308 -23.96 19.10 -11.14
CA PHE A 308 -25.14 19.27 -10.28
C PHE A 308 -26.44 18.94 -11.01
N PHE A 309 -26.51 19.27 -12.31
CA PHE A 309 -27.69 19.01 -13.15
C PHE A 309 -27.80 17.55 -13.62
N PHE A 310 -26.69 16.83 -13.78
CA PHE A 310 -26.71 15.43 -14.23
C PHE A 310 -27.07 14.44 -13.12
N LEU A 311 -26.69 14.71 -11.86
CA LEU A 311 -26.94 13.82 -10.72
C LEU A 311 -28.39 13.83 -10.23
N LEU A 312 -29.17 14.88 -10.55
CA LEU A 312 -30.60 14.97 -10.23
C LEU A 312 -31.44 13.87 -10.93
N ALA A 313 -30.94 13.31 -12.04
CA ALA A 313 -31.63 12.26 -12.79
C ALA A 313 -31.56 10.86 -12.13
N TYR A 314 -30.65 10.65 -11.16
CA TYR A 314 -30.34 9.32 -10.61
C TYR A 314 -30.63 9.15 -9.10
N LEU A 315 -31.25 10.13 -8.43
CA LEU A 315 -31.64 10.03 -7.00
C LEU A 315 -30.45 9.69 -6.07
N ILE A 316 -29.30 10.33 -6.32
CA ILE A 316 -28.04 10.11 -5.60
C ILE A 316 -27.92 11.14 -4.46
N ILE A 317 -27.68 10.67 -3.22
CA ILE A 317 -27.42 11.55 -2.07
C ILE A 317 -25.96 12.02 -2.15
N LEU A 318 -25.76 13.33 -2.23
CA LEU A 318 -24.46 13.99 -2.17
C LEU A 318 -24.11 14.31 -0.71
N GLU A 319 -23.00 13.78 -0.19
CA GLU A 319 -22.29 14.42 0.91
C GLU A 319 -21.05 15.11 0.32
N THR A 320 -21.15 16.43 0.14
CA THR A 320 -20.02 17.27 -0.29
C THR A 320 -19.16 17.62 0.91
N TRP A 321 -17.89 17.22 0.90
CA TRP A 321 -16.91 17.60 1.92
C TRP A 321 -15.91 18.59 1.30
N CYS A 322 -15.75 19.75 1.93
CA CYS A 322 -14.79 20.77 1.52
C CYS A 322 -13.51 20.60 2.36
N TYR A 323 -12.39 20.23 1.74
CA TYR A 323 -11.08 20.19 2.40
C TYR A 323 -10.11 21.05 1.57
N CYS A 324 -9.71 22.19 2.12
CA CYS A 324 -8.68 23.14 1.68
C CYS A 324 -8.35 23.27 0.17
N GLN A 325 -8.76 24.42 -0.38
CA GLN A 325 -8.17 25.27 -1.43
C GLN A 325 -7.62 24.72 -2.77
N CYS A 326 -7.52 23.42 -3.03
CA CYS A 326 -7.15 22.92 -4.38
C CYS A 326 -7.95 21.71 -4.91
N HIS A 327 -8.69 20.97 -4.07
CA HIS A 327 -9.49 19.82 -4.51
C HIS A 327 -10.81 19.70 -3.75
N LEU A 328 -11.93 19.52 -4.47
CA LEU A 328 -13.22 19.16 -3.85
C LEU A 328 -13.42 17.66 -4.03
N ILE A 329 -13.63 16.93 -2.94
CA ILE A 329 -13.99 15.50 -3.00
C ILE A 329 -15.52 15.42 -3.02
N CYS A 330 -16.09 15.14 -4.19
CA CYS A 330 -17.51 14.81 -4.29
C CYS A 330 -17.69 13.32 -4.00
N SER A 331 -18.26 12.99 -2.83
CA SER A 331 -18.70 11.64 -2.53
C SER A 331 -20.18 11.48 -2.92
N CYS A 332 -20.45 10.60 -3.88
CA CYS A 332 -21.79 10.22 -4.27
C CYS A 332 -22.13 8.87 -3.63
N HIS A 333 -23.14 8.85 -2.76
CA HIS A 333 -23.70 7.60 -2.25
C HIS A 333 -24.85 7.16 -3.17
N VAL A 334 -24.62 6.10 -3.94
CA VAL A 334 -25.66 5.48 -4.78
C VAL A 334 -26.29 4.34 -3.98
N SER A 335 -27.50 4.54 -3.50
CA SER A 335 -28.29 3.47 -2.87
C SER A 335 -29.00 2.68 -3.97
N VAL A 336 -28.63 1.40 -4.13
CA VAL A 336 -29.33 0.46 -5.01
C VAL A 336 -30.65 0.05 -4.33
N PRO A 337 -31.77 -0.14 -5.06
CA PRO A 337 -33.06 -0.48 -4.44
C PRO A 337 -32.93 -1.71 -3.53
N GLY A 338 -33.14 -1.54 -2.22
CA GLY A 338 -33.04 -2.60 -1.20
C GLY A 338 -31.93 -2.43 -0.16
N ALA A 339 -31.08 -1.40 -0.25
CA ALA A 339 -30.01 -1.13 0.73
C ALA A 339 -30.42 -0.13 1.82
N ALA A 340 -30.15 -0.46 3.09
CA ALA A 340 -30.39 0.43 4.23
C ALA A 340 -29.30 1.51 4.35
N ILE A 341 -29.71 2.77 4.56
CA ILE A 341 -28.84 3.93 4.71
C ILE A 341 -28.43 4.08 6.19
N LYS A 342 -27.12 4.22 6.46
CA LYS A 342 -26.60 4.73 7.73
C LYS A 342 -25.59 5.84 7.44
N THR A 343 -25.93 7.06 7.84
CA THR A 343 -25.05 8.24 7.86
C THR A 343 -24.60 8.47 9.31
N THR A 344 -23.29 8.53 9.54
CA THR A 344 -22.71 8.97 10.82
C THR A 344 -21.54 9.89 10.52
N GLY A 345 -21.71 11.20 10.74
CA GLY A 345 -20.66 12.20 10.65
C GLY A 345 -20.17 12.61 12.04
N HIS A 346 -18.85 12.56 12.27
CA HIS A 346 -18.19 13.24 13.38
C HIS A 346 -17.31 14.36 12.80
N VAL A 347 -17.46 15.57 13.36
CA VAL A 347 -16.72 16.77 12.96
C VAL A 347 -15.59 17.01 13.96
N TYR A 348 -14.35 17.15 13.47
CA TYR A 348 -13.27 17.83 14.18
C TYR A 348 -12.96 19.12 13.42
N ALA A 349 -13.08 20.25 14.11
CA ALA A 349 -12.83 21.59 13.56
C ALA A 349 -11.43 22.06 13.96
N SER A 350 -10.67 22.64 13.02
CA SER A 350 -9.66 23.64 13.36
C SER A 350 -9.64 24.77 12.33
N GLU A 351 -9.90 25.95 12.87
CA GLU A 351 -9.53 27.30 12.42
C GLU A 351 -10.25 27.93 11.23
N ALA A 352 -10.66 29.16 11.51
CA ALA A 352 -11.70 29.92 10.83
C ALA A 352 -11.09 30.90 9.84
N TYR A 353 -11.59 30.89 8.61
CA TYR A 353 -11.45 32.01 7.67
C TYR A 353 -12.75 32.23 6.89
N ASP A 354 -12.94 33.48 6.52
CA ASP A 354 -14.18 34.23 6.27
C ASP A 354 -15.21 33.58 5.33
N LEU A 355 -16.41 33.32 5.87
CA LEU A 355 -17.59 32.76 5.19
C LEU A 355 -18.52 33.90 4.76
N SER A 356 -18.27 34.52 3.59
CA SER A 356 -19.17 35.55 3.06
C SER A 356 -19.92 35.17 1.78
N ASN A 357 -19.68 33.99 1.19
CA ASN A 357 -20.33 33.61 -0.10
C ASN A 357 -21.00 32.22 -0.14
N CYS A 358 -21.22 31.55 1.00
CA CYS A 358 -21.99 30.29 1.03
C CYS A 358 -23.35 30.51 1.69
N CYS A 359 -24.27 31.14 0.96
CA CYS A 359 -25.69 31.17 1.32
C CYS A 359 -26.52 30.76 0.10
N LEU A 360 -27.61 30.00 0.37
CA LEU A 360 -28.65 29.44 -0.53
C LEU A 360 -28.37 27.96 -0.91
N LEU A 361 -29.22 26.97 -0.64
CA LEU A 361 -30.56 26.93 -0.04
C LEU A 361 -30.88 25.45 0.21
N SER A 362 -31.03 25.01 1.47
CA SER A 362 -31.69 23.75 1.79
C SER A 362 -33.18 24.02 1.99
N ARG A 363 -34.01 23.47 1.10
CA ARG A 363 -35.41 23.06 1.32
C ARG A 363 -36.09 22.84 -0.03
N VAL A 364 -36.38 21.59 -0.38
CA VAL A 364 -37.69 21.19 -0.92
C VAL A 364 -37.98 19.76 -0.42
N LYS A 365 -39.26 19.53 -0.10
CA LYS A 365 -39.91 18.36 0.50
C LYS A 365 -39.73 17.06 -0.25
#